data_AF-A0A0G1B4N1-F1
#
_entry.id   AF-A0A0G1B4N1-F1
#
_cell.length_a   1.000
_cell.length_b   1.000
_cell.length_c   1.000
_cell.angle_alpha   90.00
_cell.angle_beta   90.00
_cell.angle_gamma   90.00
#
_symmetry.space_group_name_H-M   'P 1'
#
loop_
_entity.id
_entity.type
_entity.pdbx_description
1 polymer ?
#
loop_
_entity_poly.entity_id
_entity_poly.type
_entity_poly.pdbx_seq_one_letter_code
_entity_poly.pdbx_strand_id
1 'polypeptide(L)'
;MTHWGWYWKVKLNHKHKKLCGSFTVLDSFVMFKNKVLVELCRNDVIFEIPALNLQILLLDHEYLVTYNNGRYSISTEALPCHYGGLRYYFRCPECNRRMRILYCNTGKFLCRKCLNLCYYSQILRPSVRCTVIAGNIKAKLESRAGSLNRRPPWMKNKTFKTLLRKYEHCYDFHYRNACRKELLAYYPHKASLINQLF
;
A
#
# COMPACT_ATOMS: atom_id res chain seq x y z
N MET A 1 9.34 -12.78 23.19
CA MET A 1 9.08 -13.18 21.79
C MET A 1 7.59 -13.44 21.60
N THR A 2 6.98 -12.84 20.57
CA THR A 2 5.53 -12.63 20.45
C THR A 2 4.71 -13.90 20.15
N HIS A 3 4.02 -14.42 21.18
CA HIS A 3 3.18 -15.63 21.18
C HIS A 3 1.97 -15.61 20.20
N TRP A 4 1.57 -14.44 19.69
CA TRP A 4 0.41 -14.28 18.79
C TRP A 4 0.63 -14.79 17.35
N GLY A 5 1.88 -14.81 16.87
CA GLY A 5 2.20 -15.39 15.57
C GLY A 5 2.00 -16.91 15.53
N TRP A 6 2.25 -17.57 16.66
CA TRP A 6 2.04 -19.01 16.84
C TRP A 6 0.55 -19.35 16.84
N TYR A 7 -0.28 -18.59 17.59
CA TYR A 7 -1.74 -18.82 17.66
C TYR A 7 -2.43 -18.77 16.28
N TRP A 8 -2.10 -17.78 15.44
CA TRP A 8 -2.70 -17.68 14.09
C TRP A 8 -2.17 -18.72 13.10
N LYS A 9 -0.87 -19.03 13.16
CA LYS A 9 -0.23 -19.99 12.25
C LYS A 9 -0.66 -21.43 12.55
N VAL A 10 -0.77 -21.78 13.82
CA VAL A 10 -1.00 -23.17 14.27
C VAL A 10 -2.50 -23.45 14.48
N LYS A 11 -3.27 -22.50 15.03
CA LYS A 11 -4.67 -22.76 15.42
C LYS A 11 -5.71 -22.46 14.33
N LEU A 12 -5.39 -21.60 13.35
CA LEU A 12 -6.32 -21.13 12.31
C LEU A 12 -5.88 -21.44 10.87
N ASN A 13 -4.78 -22.18 10.68
CA ASN A 13 -4.19 -22.49 9.37
C ASN A 13 -4.05 -21.26 8.43
N HIS A 14 -3.79 -20.09 9.02
CA HIS A 14 -3.86 -18.82 8.31
C HIS A 14 -2.61 -18.62 7.42
N LYS A 15 -2.82 -18.61 6.10
CA LYS A 15 -1.78 -18.25 5.12
C LYS A 15 -1.69 -16.73 5.00
N HIS A 16 -0.55 -16.16 5.41
CA HIS A 16 -0.31 -14.73 5.26
C HIS A 16 -0.29 -14.31 3.79
N LYS A 17 -1.01 -13.23 3.48
CA LYS A 17 -0.97 -12.60 2.16
C LYS A 17 0.39 -11.96 1.93
N LYS A 18 0.90 -12.04 0.70
CA LYS A 18 2.12 -11.33 0.30
C LYS A 18 1.87 -9.82 0.25
N LEU A 19 2.91 -9.04 0.51
CA LEU A 19 2.83 -7.58 0.53
C LEU A 19 2.98 -7.00 -0.86
N CYS A 20 2.17 -5.98 -1.19
CA CYS A 20 2.28 -5.25 -2.46
C CYS A 20 3.66 -4.63 -2.68
N GLY A 21 4.32 -4.18 -1.61
CA GLY A 21 5.62 -3.52 -1.67
C GLY A 21 6.81 -4.46 -1.97
N SER A 22 6.57 -5.77 -2.01
CA SER A 22 7.61 -6.77 -2.30
C SER A 22 7.69 -7.16 -3.77
N PHE A 23 6.90 -6.52 -4.64
CA PHE A 23 6.80 -6.87 -6.07
C PHE A 23 7.19 -5.68 -6.94
N THR A 24 7.82 -5.97 -8.07
CA THR A 24 8.01 -5.00 -9.14
C THR A 24 6.65 -4.60 -9.73
N VAL A 25 6.48 -3.33 -10.05
CA VAL A 25 5.20 -2.77 -10.47
C VAL A 25 5.28 -2.12 -11.84
N LEU A 26 4.19 -2.22 -12.59
CA LEU A 26 3.92 -1.39 -13.76
C LEU A 26 2.91 -0.31 -13.33
N ASP A 27 3.30 0.95 -13.41
CA ASP A 27 2.47 2.10 -13.01
C ASP A 27 2.15 2.97 -14.22
N SER A 28 0.88 2.96 -14.64
CA SER A 28 0.39 3.76 -15.77
C SER A 28 0.66 5.25 -15.58
N PHE A 29 0.61 5.77 -14.35
CA PHE A 29 0.91 7.18 -14.15
C PHE A 29 2.36 7.52 -14.49
N VAL A 30 3.31 6.65 -14.13
CA VAL A 30 4.73 6.84 -14.45
C VAL A 30 4.96 6.70 -15.95
N MET A 31 4.36 5.67 -16.56
CA MET A 31 4.52 5.37 -17.98
C MET A 31 3.94 6.48 -18.89
N PHE A 32 2.78 7.05 -18.53
CA PHE A 32 2.09 8.05 -19.34
C PHE A 32 2.31 9.50 -18.85
N LYS A 33 3.22 9.74 -17.89
CA LYS A 33 3.50 11.09 -17.37
C LYS A 33 4.07 12.01 -18.45
N ASN A 34 4.80 11.44 -19.41
CA ASN A 34 5.46 12.21 -20.47
C ASN A 34 4.90 11.74 -21.83
N LYS A 35 3.87 12.42 -22.33
CA LYS A 35 3.21 12.08 -23.61
C LYS A 35 4.20 12.04 -24.79
N VAL A 36 5.21 12.90 -24.76
CA VAL A 36 6.28 12.97 -25.77
C VAL A 36 7.06 11.66 -25.86
N LEU A 37 7.31 10.97 -24.74
CA LEU A 37 7.98 9.66 -24.74
C LEU A 37 7.06 8.57 -25.32
N VAL A 38 5.75 8.63 -25.07
CA VAL A 38 4.80 7.62 -25.57
C VAL A 38 4.63 7.72 -27.09
N GLU A 39 4.72 8.92 -27.67
CA GLU A 39 4.65 9.14 -29.12
C GLU A 39 5.99 8.79 -29.82
N LEU A 40 7.14 9.02 -29.16
CA LEU A 40 8.47 8.70 -29.71
C LEU A 40 8.85 7.21 -29.55
N CYS A 41 8.47 6.55 -28.46
CA CYS A 41 8.83 5.16 -28.16
C CYS A 41 7.91 4.13 -28.85
N ARG A 42 7.23 4.49 -29.95
CA ARG A 42 6.52 3.51 -30.78
C ARG A 42 7.55 2.52 -31.33
N ASN A 43 7.51 1.30 -30.82
CA ASN A 43 8.45 0.19 -31.11
C ASN A 43 9.77 0.17 -30.31
N ASP A 44 9.93 0.96 -29.26
CA ASP A 44 11.09 0.85 -28.34
C ASP A 44 10.73 0.11 -27.04
N VAL A 45 11.66 -0.69 -26.51
CA VAL A 45 11.50 -1.34 -25.20
C VAL A 45 11.43 -0.27 -24.11
N ILE A 46 10.26 -0.14 -23.48
CA ILE A 46 10.02 0.89 -22.45
C ILE A 46 10.65 0.47 -21.12
N PHE A 47 10.74 -0.83 -20.88
CA PHE A 47 11.13 -1.37 -19.58
C PHE A 47 11.68 -2.79 -19.71
N GLU A 48 12.82 -3.02 -19.08
CA GLU A 48 13.46 -4.33 -19.01
C GLU A 48 13.82 -4.68 -17.56
N ILE A 49 13.56 -5.92 -17.16
CA ILE A 49 14.09 -6.51 -15.93
C ILE A 49 14.98 -7.69 -16.34
N PRO A 50 16.31 -7.48 -16.50
CA PRO A 50 17.21 -8.51 -16.98
C PRO A 50 17.21 -9.76 -16.09
N ALA A 51 17.12 -9.59 -14.76
CA ALA A 51 17.06 -10.69 -13.80
C ALA A 51 15.85 -11.64 -13.99
N LEU A 52 14.84 -11.21 -14.74
CA LEU A 52 13.65 -11.98 -15.05
C LEU A 52 13.50 -12.26 -16.56
N ASN A 53 14.46 -11.90 -17.42
CA ASN A 53 14.29 -11.94 -18.88
C ASN A 53 12.96 -11.31 -19.33
N LEU A 54 12.58 -10.21 -18.68
CA LEU A 54 11.28 -9.56 -18.86
C LEU A 54 11.45 -8.28 -19.66
N GLN A 55 10.73 -8.18 -20.77
CA GLN A 55 10.74 -7.00 -21.65
C GLN A 55 9.31 -6.51 -21.89
N ILE A 56 9.12 -5.19 -21.94
CA ILE A 56 7.83 -4.57 -22.22
C ILE A 56 7.97 -3.61 -23.40
N LEU A 57 7.16 -3.82 -24.43
CA LEU A 57 7.07 -3.02 -25.64
C LEU A 57 5.67 -2.41 -25.74
N LEU A 58 5.55 -1.13 -26.10
CA LEU A 58 4.25 -0.52 -26.43
C LEU A 58 4.02 -0.60 -27.93
N LEU A 59 2.90 -1.21 -28.32
CA LEU A 59 2.44 -1.34 -29.71
C LEU A 59 1.03 -0.77 -29.80
N ASP A 60 0.90 0.33 -30.54
CA ASP A 60 -0.32 1.11 -30.83
C ASP A 60 -1.14 1.53 -29.60
N HIS A 61 -1.68 0.61 -28.80
CA HIS A 61 -2.37 0.85 -27.52
C HIS A 61 -2.25 -0.31 -26.50
N GLU A 62 -1.38 -1.28 -26.77
CA GLU A 62 -1.16 -2.44 -25.91
C GLU A 62 0.29 -2.56 -25.49
N TYR A 63 0.51 -2.98 -24.25
CA TYR A 63 1.84 -3.38 -23.80
C TYR A 63 2.03 -4.87 -24.04
N LEU A 64 2.95 -5.21 -24.94
CA LEU A 64 3.40 -6.58 -25.14
C LEU A 64 4.49 -6.90 -24.12
N VAL A 65 4.21 -7.86 -23.26
CA VAL A 65 5.16 -8.35 -22.26
C VAL A 65 5.74 -9.67 -22.76
N THR A 66 7.07 -9.74 -22.81
CA THR A 66 7.81 -10.97 -23.09
C THR A 66 8.48 -11.46 -21.80
N TYR A 67 8.33 -12.74 -21.49
CA TYR A 67 8.96 -13.39 -20.33
C TYR A 67 9.30 -14.86 -20.66
N ASN A 68 10.57 -15.24 -20.54
CA ASN A 68 11.04 -16.62 -20.80
C ASN A 68 10.44 -17.24 -22.08
N ASN A 69 10.49 -16.50 -23.19
CA ASN A 69 9.93 -16.84 -24.52
C ASN A 69 8.39 -16.86 -24.63
N GLY A 70 7.65 -16.71 -23.52
CA GLY A 70 6.21 -16.46 -23.55
C GLY A 70 5.90 -14.98 -23.79
N ARG A 71 4.79 -14.70 -24.48
CA ARG A 71 4.29 -13.34 -24.72
C ARG A 71 2.83 -13.19 -24.35
N TYR A 72 2.45 -12.05 -23.81
CA TYR A 72 1.05 -11.66 -23.58
C TYR A 72 0.90 -10.15 -23.66
N SER A 73 -0.30 -9.68 -23.97
CA SER A 73 -0.60 -8.25 -24.02
C SER A 73 -1.34 -7.75 -22.77
N ILE A 74 -1.17 -6.48 -22.49
CA ILE A 74 -1.89 -5.72 -21.47
C ILE A 74 -2.52 -4.52 -22.18
N SER A 75 -3.83 -4.56 -22.36
CA SER A 75 -4.57 -3.47 -23.00
C SER A 75 -4.61 -2.24 -22.09
N THR A 76 -4.63 -1.06 -22.70
CA THR A 76 -4.71 0.23 -22.00
C THR A 76 -6.00 0.96 -22.31
N GLU A 77 -6.42 1.84 -21.41
CA GLU A 77 -7.60 2.67 -21.57
C GLU A 77 -7.33 4.08 -21.04
N ALA A 78 -7.77 5.08 -21.78
CA ALA A 78 -7.70 6.48 -21.36
C ALA A 78 -9.10 6.98 -20.97
N LEU A 79 -9.19 7.68 -19.84
CA LEU A 79 -10.42 8.33 -19.39
C LEU A 79 -10.21 9.82 -19.18
N PRO A 80 -11.19 10.68 -19.52
CA PRO A 80 -11.12 12.10 -19.20
C PRO A 80 -11.12 12.33 -17.68
N CYS A 81 -10.38 13.34 -17.24
CA CYS A 81 -10.38 13.81 -15.85
C CYS A 81 -11.29 15.04 -15.68
N HIS A 82 -11.93 15.16 -14.49
CA HIS A 82 -12.79 16.30 -14.16
C HIS A 82 -12.11 17.68 -14.27
N TYR A 83 -10.80 17.75 -14.01
CA TYR A 83 -10.02 19.00 -14.08
C TYR A 83 -9.22 19.11 -15.39
N GLY A 84 -9.64 18.41 -16.45
CA GLY A 84 -8.95 18.36 -17.75
C GLY A 84 -7.89 17.27 -17.86
N GLY A 85 -7.55 16.92 -19.11
CA GLY A 85 -6.58 15.88 -19.43
C GLY A 85 -7.13 14.45 -19.40
N LEU A 86 -6.24 13.48 -19.63
CA LEU A 86 -6.56 12.05 -19.65
C LEU A 86 -5.82 11.33 -18.52
N ARG A 87 -6.49 10.34 -17.92
CA ARG A 87 -5.86 9.36 -17.03
C ARG A 87 -5.87 8.00 -17.72
N TYR A 88 -4.68 7.45 -17.89
CA TYR A 88 -4.47 6.13 -18.46
C TYR A 88 -4.56 5.04 -17.38
N TYR A 89 -5.08 3.89 -17.77
CA TYR A 89 -5.25 2.71 -16.95
C TYR A 89 -4.85 1.47 -17.75
N PHE A 90 -4.40 0.45 -17.05
CA PHE A 90 -4.27 -0.90 -17.61
C PHE A 90 -5.55 -1.69 -17.40
N ARG A 91 -5.81 -2.64 -18.29
CA ARG A 91 -6.75 -3.73 -18.05
C ARG A 91 -5.99 -4.93 -17.50
N CYS A 92 -6.36 -5.39 -16.32
CA CYS A 92 -5.74 -6.57 -15.72
C CYS A 92 -6.00 -7.81 -16.61
N PRO A 93 -4.97 -8.57 -17.05
CA PRO A 93 -5.17 -9.71 -17.94
C PRO A 93 -6.15 -10.78 -17.41
N GLU A 94 -6.17 -11.01 -16.10
CA GLU A 94 -7.02 -12.05 -15.48
C GLU A 94 -8.47 -11.62 -15.22
N CYS A 95 -8.71 -10.39 -14.77
CA CYS A 95 -10.05 -9.96 -14.34
C CYS A 95 -10.64 -8.82 -15.18
N ASN A 96 -9.90 -8.36 -16.19
CA ASN A 96 -10.24 -7.26 -17.09
C ASN A 96 -10.67 -5.95 -16.40
N ARG A 97 -10.37 -5.79 -15.11
CA ARG A 97 -10.68 -4.55 -14.37
C ARG A 97 -9.60 -3.51 -14.64
N ARG A 98 -10.03 -2.24 -14.67
CA ARG A 98 -9.15 -1.07 -14.79
C ARG A 98 -8.27 -0.93 -13.56
N MET A 99 -6.97 -0.81 -13.78
CA MET A 99 -5.95 -0.72 -12.73
C MET A 99 -4.92 0.34 -13.11
N ARG A 100 -4.57 1.20 -12.16
CA ARG A 100 -3.42 2.11 -12.33
C ARG A 100 -2.09 1.34 -12.24
N ILE A 101 -2.04 0.36 -11.35
CA ILE A 101 -0.84 -0.42 -11.01
C ILE A 101 -1.11 -1.91 -11.25
N LEU A 102 -0.19 -2.58 -11.94
CA LEU A 102 -0.08 -4.03 -11.98
C LEU A 102 1.20 -4.48 -11.28
N TYR A 103 1.18 -5.68 -10.71
CA TYR A 103 2.29 -6.26 -9.95
C TYR A 103 2.83 -7.47 -10.71
N CYS A 104 4.14 -7.53 -10.92
CA CYS A 104 4.81 -8.64 -11.58
C CYS A 104 5.00 -9.80 -10.60
N ASN A 105 4.34 -10.93 -10.84
CA ASN A 105 4.62 -12.19 -10.15
C ASN A 105 5.09 -13.21 -11.19
N THR A 106 6.37 -13.61 -11.11
CA THR A 106 6.99 -14.62 -12.00
C THR A 106 6.65 -14.38 -13.47
N GLY A 107 6.93 -13.18 -13.98
CA GLY A 107 6.71 -12.80 -15.39
C GLY A 107 5.31 -12.31 -15.76
N LYS A 108 4.31 -12.49 -14.89
CA LYS A 108 2.93 -12.05 -15.14
C LYS A 108 2.58 -10.78 -14.36
N PHE A 109 2.12 -9.75 -15.05
CA PHE A 109 1.62 -8.51 -14.46
C PHE A 109 0.13 -8.60 -14.20
N LEU A 110 -0.26 -8.65 -12.93
CA LEU A 110 -1.64 -8.84 -12.51
C LEU A 110 -2.04 -7.82 -11.44
N CYS A 111 -3.35 -7.64 -11.25
CA CYS A 111 -3.83 -6.71 -10.24
C CYS A 111 -3.65 -7.26 -8.82
N ARG A 112 -3.68 -6.36 -7.83
CA ARG A 112 -3.58 -6.67 -6.40
C ARG A 112 -4.55 -7.78 -5.96
N LYS A 113 -5.79 -7.76 -6.48
CA LYS A 113 -6.83 -8.71 -6.09
C LYS A 113 -6.56 -10.10 -6.67
N CYS A 114 -6.18 -10.21 -7.94
CA CYS A 114 -5.86 -11.48 -8.60
C CYS A 114 -4.66 -12.18 -7.93
N LEU A 115 -3.64 -11.41 -7.53
CA LEU A 115 -2.49 -11.96 -6.80
C LEU A 115 -2.71 -12.10 -5.30
N ASN A 116 -3.93 -11.83 -4.80
CA ASN A 116 -4.28 -11.85 -3.38
C ASN A 116 -3.28 -11.08 -2.48
N LEU A 117 -2.82 -9.91 -2.96
CA LEU A 117 -1.85 -9.08 -2.25
C LEU A 117 -2.52 -8.15 -1.24
N CYS A 118 -1.79 -7.83 -0.19
CA CYS A 118 -2.22 -6.88 0.84
C CYS A 118 -1.28 -5.68 0.93
N TYR A 119 -1.82 -4.55 1.39
CA TYR A 119 -0.98 -3.42 1.79
C TYR A 119 -0.33 -3.71 3.14
N TYR A 120 0.85 -3.13 3.38
CA TYR A 120 1.53 -3.25 4.67
C TYR A 120 0.63 -2.87 5.85
N SER A 121 -0.15 -1.79 5.70
CA SER A 121 -1.11 -1.35 6.72
C SER A 121 -2.19 -2.38 7.08
N GLN A 122 -2.51 -3.33 6.18
CA GLN A 122 -3.52 -4.36 6.40
C GLN A 122 -3.02 -5.52 7.27
N ILE A 123 -1.71 -5.77 7.30
CA ILE A 123 -1.12 -6.81 8.17
C ILE A 123 -0.76 -6.29 9.56
N LEU A 124 -0.69 -4.96 9.73
CA LEU A 124 -0.40 -4.37 11.02
C LEU A 124 -1.49 -4.70 12.05
N ARG A 125 -1.06 -5.01 13.28
CA ARG A 125 -1.95 -5.11 14.44
C ARG A 125 -2.59 -3.75 14.71
N PRO A 126 -3.79 -3.69 15.30
CA PRO A 126 -4.44 -2.41 15.61
C PRO A 126 -3.57 -1.45 16.43
N SER A 127 -2.84 -1.94 17.44
CA SER A 127 -1.91 -1.13 18.24
C SER A 127 -0.78 -0.55 17.39
N VAL A 128 -0.07 -1.41 16.66
CA VAL A 128 1.02 -1.01 15.76
C VAL A 128 0.54 -0.05 14.67
N ARG A 129 -0.65 -0.29 14.11
CA ARG A 129 -1.28 0.60 13.14
C ARG A 129 -1.53 1.99 13.74
N CYS A 130 -1.98 2.07 14.99
CA CYS A 130 -2.13 3.34 15.70
C CYS A 130 -0.79 4.05 15.89
N THR A 131 0.28 3.31 16.25
CA THR A 131 1.64 3.87 16.34
C THR A 131 2.10 4.47 15.01
N VAL A 132 1.92 3.74 13.91
CA VAL A 132 2.29 4.22 12.56
C VAL A 132 1.47 5.45 12.16
N ILE A 133 0.16 5.45 12.44
CA ILE A 133 -0.71 6.60 12.17
C ILE A 133 -0.27 7.82 12.98
N ALA A 134 -0.04 7.66 14.29
CA ALA A 134 0.42 8.73 15.17
C ALA A 134 1.78 9.28 14.72
N GLY A 135 2.73 8.41 14.38
CA GLY A 135 4.03 8.79 13.83
C GLY A 135 3.92 9.58 12.52
N ASN A 136 3.08 9.13 11.59
CA ASN A 136 2.85 9.85 10.33
C ASN A 136 2.21 11.23 10.53
N ILE A 137 1.30 11.37 11.50
CA ILE A 137 0.70 12.67 11.85
C ILE A 137 1.75 13.59 12.46
N LYS A 138 2.52 13.08 13.44
CA LYS A 138 3.59 13.82 14.10
C LYS A 138 4.62 14.32 13.07
N ALA A 139 5.15 13.42 12.24
CA ALA A 139 6.09 13.77 11.18
C ALA A 139 5.52 14.80 10.20
N LYS A 140 4.24 14.71 9.83
CA LYS A 140 3.59 15.68 8.95
C LYS A 140 3.45 17.08 9.56
N LEU A 141 3.17 17.17 10.85
CA LEU A 141 3.02 18.45 11.55
C LEU A 141 4.39 19.05 11.86
N GLU A 142 5.32 18.25 12.38
CA GLU A 142 6.68 18.69 12.70
C GLU A 142 7.47 19.11 11.46
N SER A 143 7.39 18.36 10.35
CA SER A 143 8.09 18.74 9.11
C SER A 143 7.66 20.08 8.51
N ARG A 144 6.47 20.59 8.86
CA ARG A 144 5.93 21.84 8.31
C ARG A 144 5.82 22.98 9.31
N ALA A 145 5.76 22.67 10.60
CA ALA A 145 5.56 23.65 11.68
C ALA A 145 6.63 23.59 12.77
N GLY A 146 7.52 22.59 12.76
CA GLY A 146 8.53 22.34 13.79
C GLY A 146 7.99 21.72 15.08
N SER A 147 6.67 21.59 15.24
CA SER A 147 6.05 21.03 16.45
C SER A 147 4.70 20.38 16.14
N LEU A 148 4.38 19.32 16.87
CA LEU A 148 3.07 18.66 16.85
C LEU A 148 1.93 19.61 17.24
N ASN A 149 2.17 20.50 18.21
CA ASN A 149 1.16 21.39 18.78
C ASN A 149 1.00 22.70 18.01
N ARG A 150 1.81 22.91 16.96
CA ARG A 150 1.76 24.10 16.13
C ARG A 150 1.08 23.79 14.80
N ARG A 151 0.11 24.62 14.43
CA ARG A 151 -0.54 24.53 13.12
C ARG A 151 0.44 24.92 12.00
N PRO A 152 0.64 24.07 10.98
CA PRO A 152 1.43 24.45 9.81
C PRO A 152 0.86 25.65 9.06
N PRO A 153 1.72 26.47 8.42
CA PRO A 153 1.28 27.51 7.50
C PRO A 153 0.29 26.94 6.47
N TRP A 154 -0.74 27.73 6.12
CA TRP A 154 -1.75 27.40 5.11
C TRP A 154 -2.66 26.20 5.41
N MET A 155 -2.41 25.44 6.47
CA MET A 155 -3.30 24.35 6.90
C MET A 155 -4.55 24.94 7.58
N LYS A 156 -5.74 24.61 7.06
CA LYS A 156 -7.01 25.01 7.69
C LYS A 156 -7.10 24.50 9.14
N ASN A 157 -7.56 25.34 10.06
CA ASN A 157 -7.63 25.01 11.48
C ASN A 157 -8.45 23.73 11.76
N LYS A 158 -9.57 23.54 11.05
CA LYS A 158 -10.37 22.30 11.11
C LYS A 158 -9.57 21.04 10.80
N THR A 159 -8.70 21.09 9.78
CA THR A 159 -7.82 19.98 9.40
C THR A 159 -6.79 19.71 10.50
N PHE A 160 -6.15 20.76 11.02
CA PHE A 160 -5.18 20.65 12.10
C PHE A 160 -5.77 20.01 13.36
N LYS A 161 -6.90 20.53 13.86
CA LYS A 161 -7.62 19.95 15.02
C LYS A 161 -8.04 18.50 14.79
N THR A 162 -8.39 18.13 13.56
CA THR A 162 -8.76 16.75 13.23
C THR A 162 -7.55 15.81 13.25
N LEU A 163 -6.39 16.28 12.78
CA LEU A 163 -5.14 15.52 12.88
C LEU A 163 -4.71 15.35 14.34
N LEU A 164 -4.81 16.39 15.16
CA LEU A 164 -4.44 16.34 16.57
C LEU A 164 -5.33 15.36 17.35
N ARG A 165 -6.66 15.46 17.22
CA ARG A 165 -7.60 14.50 17.82
C ARG A 165 -7.31 13.05 17.40
N LYS A 166 -6.94 12.85 16.13
CA LYS A 166 -6.59 11.51 15.62
C LYS A 166 -5.26 11.01 16.20
N TYR A 167 -4.29 11.90 16.40
CA TYR A 167 -3.04 11.58 17.07
C TYR A 167 -3.27 11.18 18.52
N GLU A 168 -3.99 12.00 19.28
CA GLU A 168 -4.35 11.75 20.69
C GLU A 168 -5.09 10.42 20.83
N HIS A 169 -6.11 10.19 20.00
CA HIS A 169 -6.85 8.92 20.00
C HIS A 169 -5.93 7.71 19.74
N CYS A 170 -5.03 7.79 18.76
CA CYS A 170 -4.11 6.70 18.48
C CYS A 170 -3.07 6.49 19.59
N TYR A 171 -2.61 7.57 20.22
CA TYR A 171 -1.69 7.53 21.34
C TYR A 171 -2.34 6.88 22.58
N ASP A 172 -3.56 7.32 22.94
CA ASP A 172 -4.37 6.76 24.02
C ASP A 172 -4.72 5.29 23.77
N PHE A 173 -5.14 4.96 22.53
CA PHE A 173 -5.45 3.59 22.14
C PHE A 173 -4.24 2.69 22.28
N HIS A 174 -3.05 3.15 21.87
CA HIS A 174 -1.81 2.40 22.03
C HIS A 174 -1.49 2.17 23.51
N TYR A 175 -1.54 3.21 24.33
CA TYR A 175 -1.27 3.13 25.78
C TYR A 175 -2.22 2.16 26.49
N ARG A 176 -3.53 2.31 26.28
CA ARG A 176 -4.56 1.47 26.95
C ARG A 176 -4.57 0.01 26.47
N ASN A 177 -4.35 -0.25 25.17
CA ASN A 177 -4.43 -1.63 24.64
C ASN A 177 -3.12 -2.41 24.75
N ALA A 178 -1.95 -1.77 24.63
CA ALA A 178 -0.67 -2.46 24.73
C ALA A 178 -0.45 -3.03 26.13
N CYS A 179 -0.79 -2.26 27.18
CA CYS A 179 -0.65 -2.77 28.54
C CYS A 179 -1.77 -3.76 28.90
N ARG A 180 -3.04 -3.41 28.71
CA ARG A 180 -4.15 -4.20 29.27
C ARG A 180 -4.38 -5.55 28.56
N LYS A 181 -4.43 -5.58 27.23
CA LYS A 181 -4.72 -6.84 26.50
C LYS A 181 -3.54 -7.80 26.50
N GLU A 182 -2.30 -7.29 26.48
CA GLU A 182 -1.12 -8.15 26.55
C GLU A 182 -0.93 -8.70 27.96
N LEU A 183 -1.12 -7.89 29.02
CA LEU A 183 -1.08 -8.36 30.41
C LEU A 183 -2.18 -9.38 30.72
N LEU A 184 -3.43 -9.15 30.28
CA LEU A 184 -4.55 -10.08 30.48
C LEU A 184 -4.35 -11.41 29.73
N ALA A 185 -3.70 -11.38 28.57
CA ALA A 185 -3.39 -12.58 27.80
C ALA A 185 -2.18 -13.36 28.35
N TYR A 186 -1.21 -12.68 28.98
CA TYR A 186 -0.01 -13.30 29.56
C TYR A 186 -0.22 -13.78 31.01
N TYR A 187 -1.11 -13.11 31.76
CA TYR A 187 -1.44 -13.43 33.16
C TYR A 187 -2.97 -13.49 33.38
N PRO A 188 -3.68 -14.47 32.78
CA PRO A 188 -5.14 -14.55 32.88
C PRO A 188 -5.64 -14.67 34.33
N HIS A 189 -4.87 -15.33 35.20
CA HIS A 189 -5.21 -15.48 36.63
C HIS A 189 -5.05 -14.19 37.46
N LYS A 190 -4.41 -13.15 36.90
CA LYS A 190 -4.23 -11.84 37.55
C LYS A 190 -5.15 -10.77 36.95
N ALA A 191 -6.17 -11.17 36.19
CA ALA A 191 -7.06 -10.24 35.50
C ALA A 191 -7.81 -9.27 36.42
N SER A 192 -8.20 -9.72 37.62
CA SER A 192 -8.84 -8.88 38.64
C SER A 192 -7.92 -7.75 39.13
N LEU A 193 -6.64 -8.04 39.36
CA LEU A 193 -5.60 -7.08 39.76
C LEU A 193 -5.27 -6.09 38.63
N ILE A 194 -5.20 -6.56 37.38
CA ILE A 194 -4.91 -5.70 36.22
C ILE A 194 -6.04 -4.68 35.95
N ASN A 195 -7.29 -5.03 36.27
CA ASN A 195 -8.44 -4.14 36.13
C ASN A 195 -8.45 -2.97 37.12
N GLN A 196 -7.63 -3.00 38.18
CA GLN A 196 -7.53 -1.94 39.19
C GLN A 196 -6.36 -0.96 38.93
N LEU A 197 -5.47 -1.26 37.97
CA LEU A 197 -4.26 -0.49 37.69
C LEU A 197 -4.41 0.55 36.56
N PHE A 198 -5.57 0.63 35.92
CA PHE A 198 -5.90 1.52 34.79
C PHE A 198 -7.33 2.05 34.93
#